data_AF-A0A8C1ZAN7-F1
#
_entry.id   AF-A0A8C1ZAN7-F1
#
_cell.length_a   1.000
_cell.length_b   1.000
_cell.length_c   1.000
_cell.angle_alpha   90.00
_cell.angle_beta   90.00
_cell.angle_gamma   90.00
#
_symmetry.space_group_name_H-M   'P 1'
#
loop_
_entity.id
_entity.type
_entity.pdbx_description
1 polymer ?
#
loop_
_entity_poly.entity_id
_entity_poly.type
_entity_poly.pdbx_seq_one_letter_code
_entity_poly.pdbx_strand_id
1 'polypeptide(L)'
;MQIKRENLRERDENIKKEEEKLKKSLLKYNKFLQENDDRRLRALKKAEAERAQIRLKELEIQKLQAENDTLLARKEILEDRVRKAICYHEFLERTIGQVIDRLHTLQSINKELLESQTRLEKERESTKLKLIQYINKQRTVLLHCNNQLHQQQTQLDSIRLEAYKWELKLKHFHSTAAKETLQFAQLKATICNIYQMITHYRRVSVDTEDTFKQLEMVNNDKILLSTLNESLFVKTIFKIKMRYRNVLKKTSHSNM
;
A
#
# COMPACT_ATOMS: atom_id res chain seq x y z
N MET A 1 109.18 -113.72 -81.22
CA MET A 1 109.18 -112.65 -80.19
C MET A 1 108.53 -111.32 -80.62
N GLN A 2 108.14 -111.12 -81.90
CA GLN A 2 107.49 -109.87 -82.37
C GLN A 2 105.97 -109.79 -82.11
N ILE A 3 105.21 -110.86 -82.33
CA ILE A 3 103.73 -110.87 -82.20
C ILE A 3 103.25 -110.57 -80.77
N LYS A 4 104.03 -110.98 -79.75
CA LYS A 4 103.74 -110.70 -78.33
C LYS A 4 103.91 -109.21 -77.99
N ARG A 5 104.79 -108.48 -78.70
CA ARG A 5 105.03 -107.03 -78.53
C ARG A 5 103.98 -106.16 -79.26
N GLU A 6 103.27 -106.73 -80.23
CA GLU A 6 102.26 -106.01 -81.03
C GLU A 6 100.89 -106.08 -80.35
N ASN A 7 100.48 -107.26 -79.86
CA ASN A 7 99.30 -107.42 -79.00
C ASN A 7 99.40 -106.65 -77.67
N LEU A 8 100.61 -106.50 -77.11
CA LEU A 8 100.84 -105.65 -75.95
C LEU A 8 100.66 -104.17 -76.29
N ARG A 9 101.13 -103.71 -77.46
CA ARG A 9 100.97 -102.33 -77.92
C ARG A 9 99.51 -101.97 -78.20
N GLU A 10 98.75 -102.85 -78.84
CA GLU A 10 97.33 -102.62 -79.10
C GLU A 10 96.49 -102.62 -77.82
N ARG A 11 96.84 -103.47 -76.83
CA ARG A 11 96.28 -103.41 -75.48
C ARG A 11 96.62 -102.10 -74.78
N ASP A 12 97.87 -101.66 -74.82
CA ASP A 12 98.31 -100.40 -74.21
C ASP A 12 97.62 -99.20 -74.85
N GLU A 13 97.42 -99.20 -76.17
CA GLU A 13 96.67 -98.16 -76.88
C GLU A 13 95.18 -98.17 -76.56
N ASN A 14 94.55 -99.34 -76.45
CA ASN A 14 93.16 -99.46 -76.03
C ASN A 14 92.96 -99.05 -74.57
N ILE A 15 93.90 -99.41 -73.69
CA ILE A 15 93.91 -98.95 -72.29
C ILE A 15 94.03 -97.43 -72.25
N LYS A 16 94.92 -96.82 -73.04
CA LYS A 16 95.04 -95.35 -73.14
C LYS A 16 93.77 -94.68 -73.65
N LYS A 17 93.12 -95.24 -74.68
CA LYS A 17 91.85 -94.71 -75.21
C LYS A 17 90.73 -94.81 -74.18
N GLU A 18 90.62 -95.92 -73.46
CA GLU A 18 89.64 -96.08 -72.39
C GLU A 18 89.95 -95.16 -71.20
N GLU A 19 91.21 -95.01 -70.81
CA GLU A 19 91.62 -94.02 -69.81
C GLU A 19 91.27 -92.58 -70.22
N GLU A 20 91.48 -92.20 -71.49
CA GLU A 20 91.09 -90.88 -71.99
C GLU A 20 89.58 -90.67 -72.01
N LYS A 21 88.81 -91.69 -72.42
CA LYS A 21 87.34 -91.65 -72.34
C LYS A 21 86.88 -91.51 -70.88
N LEU A 22 87.50 -92.24 -69.96
CA LEU A 22 87.21 -92.15 -68.53
C LEU A 22 87.54 -90.75 -68.00
N LYS A 23 88.70 -90.19 -68.35
CA LYS A 23 89.10 -88.81 -67.98
C LYS A 23 88.12 -87.77 -68.51
N LYS A 24 87.68 -87.88 -69.77
CA LYS A 24 86.67 -86.99 -70.38
C LYS A 24 85.30 -87.13 -69.71
N SER A 25 84.91 -88.35 -69.36
CA SER A 25 83.69 -88.64 -68.59
C SER A 25 83.75 -88.00 -67.19
N LEU A 26 84.85 -88.20 -66.47
CA LEU A 26 85.13 -87.59 -65.17
C LEU A 26 85.07 -86.06 -65.21
N LEU A 27 85.66 -85.44 -66.23
CA LEU A 27 85.58 -83.98 -66.44
C LEU A 27 84.15 -83.49 -66.65
N LYS A 28 83.35 -84.19 -67.47
CA LYS A 28 81.95 -83.85 -67.69
C LYS A 28 81.11 -84.05 -66.43
N TYR A 29 81.36 -85.13 -65.68
CA TYR A 29 80.68 -85.42 -64.43
C TYR A 29 81.01 -84.39 -63.35
N ASN A 30 82.29 -84.03 -63.19
CA ASN A 30 82.72 -82.95 -62.29
C ASN A 30 82.08 -81.60 -62.67
N LYS A 31 82.02 -81.27 -63.97
CA LYS A 31 81.35 -80.05 -64.42
C LYS A 31 79.85 -80.06 -64.12
N PHE A 32 79.18 -81.20 -64.33
CA PHE A 32 77.77 -81.36 -63.99
C PHE A 32 77.52 -81.24 -62.48
N LEU A 33 78.37 -81.87 -61.64
CA LEU A 33 78.31 -81.73 -60.19
C LEU A 33 78.46 -80.27 -59.77
N GLN A 34 79.44 -79.56 -60.32
CA GLN A 34 79.66 -78.14 -60.03
C GLN A 34 78.45 -77.28 -60.44
N GLU A 35 77.90 -77.48 -61.63
CA GLU A 35 76.70 -76.75 -62.08
C GLU A 35 75.45 -77.08 -61.24
N ASN A 36 75.31 -78.33 -60.78
CA ASN A 36 74.23 -78.74 -59.90
C ASN A 36 74.37 -78.08 -58.52
N ASP A 37 75.59 -78.08 -57.97
CA ASP A 37 75.92 -77.40 -56.72
C ASP A 37 75.66 -75.90 -56.81
N ASP A 38 76.03 -75.26 -57.93
CA ASP A 38 75.74 -73.83 -58.18
C ASP A 38 74.23 -73.55 -58.26
N ARG A 39 73.45 -74.44 -58.90
CA ARG A 39 71.98 -74.34 -58.94
C ARG A 39 71.39 -74.51 -57.55
N ARG A 40 71.87 -75.49 -56.79
CA ARG A 40 71.46 -75.73 -55.40
C ARG A 40 71.77 -74.53 -54.52
N LEU A 41 72.97 -73.96 -54.64
CA LEU A 41 73.40 -72.78 -53.88
C LEU A 41 72.55 -71.55 -54.21
N ARG A 42 72.22 -71.30 -55.49
CA ARG A 42 71.33 -70.20 -55.88
C ARG A 42 69.91 -70.39 -55.34
N ALA A 43 69.36 -71.61 -55.43
CA ALA A 43 68.05 -71.93 -54.89
C ALA A 43 68.01 -71.73 -53.36
N LEU A 44 69.04 -72.16 -52.64
CA LEU A 44 69.20 -71.94 -51.21
C LEU A 44 69.24 -70.45 -50.85
N LYS A 45 70.08 -69.65 -51.54
CA LYS A 45 70.16 -68.20 -51.31
C LYS A 45 68.83 -67.48 -51.57
N LYS A 46 68.11 -67.87 -52.63
CA LYS A 46 66.79 -67.30 -52.93
C LYS A 46 65.77 -67.64 -51.84
N ALA A 47 65.74 -68.90 -51.41
CA ALA A 47 64.86 -69.34 -50.32
C ALA A 47 65.19 -68.63 -48.99
N GLU A 48 66.47 -68.40 -48.69
CA GLU A 48 66.89 -67.63 -47.51
C GLU A 48 66.46 -66.16 -47.59
N ALA A 49 66.59 -65.52 -48.76
CA ALA A 49 66.15 -64.15 -48.97
C ALA A 49 64.61 -64.01 -48.86
N GLU A 50 63.84 -64.94 -49.43
CA GLU A 50 62.38 -64.98 -49.27
C GLU A 50 61.98 -65.19 -47.81
N ARG A 51 62.63 -66.13 -47.09
CA ARG A 51 62.40 -66.33 -45.65
C ARG A 51 62.72 -65.07 -44.83
N ALA A 52 63.78 -64.34 -45.19
CA ALA A 52 64.11 -63.08 -44.53
C ALA A 52 63.05 -62.00 -44.78
N GLN A 53 62.54 -61.87 -46.02
CA GLN A 53 61.45 -60.94 -46.34
C GLN A 53 60.15 -61.30 -45.63
N ILE A 54 59.80 -62.58 -45.55
CA ILE A 54 58.62 -63.07 -44.82
C ILE A 54 58.72 -62.65 -43.35
N ARG A 55 59.88 -62.89 -42.70
CA ARG A 55 60.10 -62.48 -41.30
C ARG A 55 59.94 -60.97 -41.08
N LEU A 56 60.43 -60.13 -42.00
CA LEU A 56 60.26 -58.68 -41.91
C LEU A 56 58.78 -58.27 -42.01
N LYS A 57 58.05 -58.86 -42.97
CA LYS A 57 56.61 -58.60 -43.13
C LYS A 57 55.79 -59.11 -41.95
N GLU A 58 56.15 -60.26 -41.37
CA GLU A 58 55.51 -60.79 -40.17
C GLU A 58 55.69 -59.84 -38.97
N LEU A 59 56.89 -59.28 -38.80
CA LEU A 59 57.14 -58.27 -37.77
C LEU A 59 56.33 -56.99 -38.01
N GLU A 60 56.18 -56.56 -39.26
CA GLU A 60 55.36 -55.40 -39.61
C GLU A 60 53.87 -55.65 -39.36
N ILE A 61 53.36 -56.83 -39.74
CA ILE A 61 51.98 -57.25 -39.46
C ILE A 61 51.72 -57.25 -37.95
N GLN A 62 52.65 -57.79 -37.14
CA GLN A 62 52.51 -57.78 -35.68
C GLN A 62 52.47 -56.36 -35.10
N LYS A 63 53.31 -55.45 -35.61
CA LYS A 63 53.30 -54.05 -35.19
C LYS A 63 51.97 -53.37 -35.54
N LEU A 64 51.49 -53.53 -36.76
CA LEU A 64 50.22 -52.95 -37.22
C LEU A 64 49.03 -53.54 -36.48
N GLN A 65 49.05 -54.83 -36.15
CA GLN A 65 48.01 -55.47 -35.32
C GLN A 65 47.96 -54.85 -33.93
N ALA A 66 49.12 -54.71 -33.27
CA ALA A 66 49.18 -54.08 -31.95
C ALA A 66 48.69 -52.62 -31.99
N GLU A 67 49.06 -51.86 -33.02
CA GLU A 67 48.57 -50.48 -33.19
C GLU A 67 47.05 -50.44 -33.40
N ASN A 68 46.51 -51.32 -34.23
CA ASN A 68 45.07 -51.42 -34.46
C ASN A 68 44.31 -51.75 -33.17
N ASP A 69 44.80 -52.68 -32.37
CA ASP A 69 44.22 -53.02 -31.08
C ASP A 69 44.19 -51.81 -30.12
N THR A 70 45.29 -51.02 -30.08
CA THR A 70 45.31 -49.79 -29.26
C THR A 70 44.33 -48.73 -29.75
N LEU A 71 44.19 -48.57 -31.08
CA LEU A 71 43.24 -47.64 -31.68
C LEU A 71 41.79 -48.07 -31.43
N LEU A 72 41.50 -49.36 -31.50
CA LEU A 72 40.17 -49.91 -31.19
C LEU A 72 39.80 -49.67 -29.72
N ALA A 73 40.72 -49.94 -28.78
CA ALA A 73 40.50 -49.65 -27.37
C ALA A 73 40.26 -48.15 -27.14
N ARG A 74 41.01 -47.28 -27.84
CA ARG A 74 40.82 -45.82 -27.74
C ARG A 74 39.47 -45.38 -28.31
N LYS A 75 39.04 -45.96 -29.42
CA LYS A 75 37.75 -45.71 -30.05
C LYS A 75 36.61 -46.05 -29.08
N GLU A 76 36.64 -47.22 -28.45
CA GLU A 76 35.61 -47.65 -27.51
C GLU A 76 35.47 -46.66 -26.32
N ILE A 77 36.59 -46.22 -25.74
CA ILE A 77 36.60 -45.21 -24.68
C ILE A 77 35.98 -43.89 -25.15
N LEU A 78 36.29 -43.46 -26.37
CA LEU A 78 35.76 -42.21 -26.92
C LEU A 78 34.27 -42.32 -27.21
N GLU A 79 33.81 -43.45 -27.77
CA GLU A 79 32.39 -43.70 -28.00
C GLU A 79 31.60 -43.70 -26.69
N ASP A 80 32.13 -44.29 -25.62
CA ASP A 80 31.52 -44.22 -24.28
C ASP A 80 31.41 -42.79 -23.75
N ARG A 81 32.44 -41.97 -23.97
CA ARG A 81 32.41 -40.55 -23.57
C ARG A 81 31.37 -39.77 -24.36
N VAL A 82 31.25 -40.03 -25.66
CA VAL A 82 30.24 -39.41 -26.52
C VAL A 82 28.83 -39.83 -26.10
N ARG A 83 28.60 -41.12 -25.86
CA ARG A 83 27.32 -41.63 -25.35
C ARG A 83 26.89 -40.90 -24.07
N LYS A 84 27.80 -40.77 -23.10
CA LYS A 84 27.52 -40.03 -21.85
C LYS A 84 27.23 -38.55 -22.10
N ALA A 85 27.99 -37.91 -22.98
CA ALA A 85 27.79 -36.50 -23.31
C ALA A 85 26.41 -36.23 -23.95
N ILE A 86 25.94 -37.13 -24.82
CA ILE A 86 24.60 -37.06 -25.43
C ILE A 86 23.52 -37.10 -24.34
N CYS A 87 23.60 -38.04 -23.40
CA CYS A 87 22.62 -38.12 -22.31
C CYS A 87 22.57 -36.83 -21.47
N TYR A 88 23.73 -36.23 -21.18
CA TYR A 88 23.77 -34.96 -20.46
C TYR A 88 23.21 -33.81 -21.27
N HIS A 89 23.51 -33.76 -22.57
CA HIS A 89 22.99 -32.74 -23.47
C HIS A 89 21.47 -32.79 -23.56
N GLU A 90 20.88 -33.96 -23.81
CA GLU A 90 19.42 -34.14 -23.86
C GLU A 90 18.74 -33.75 -22.54
N PHE A 91 19.35 -34.11 -21.41
CA PHE A 91 18.86 -33.71 -20.10
C PHE A 91 18.90 -32.19 -19.90
N LEU A 92 20.00 -31.55 -20.28
CA LEU A 92 20.18 -30.10 -20.17
C LEU A 92 19.21 -29.36 -21.10
N GLU A 93 19.05 -29.79 -22.34
CA GLU A 93 18.08 -29.19 -23.26
C GLU A 93 16.66 -29.25 -22.70
N ARG A 94 16.25 -30.40 -22.16
CA ARG A 94 14.92 -30.54 -21.56
C ARG A 94 14.73 -29.65 -20.34
N THR A 95 15.71 -29.62 -19.43
CA THR A 95 15.60 -28.83 -18.19
C THR A 95 15.66 -27.33 -18.46
N ILE A 96 16.54 -26.88 -19.37
CA ILE A 96 16.61 -25.48 -19.80
C ILE A 96 15.32 -25.07 -20.50
N GLY A 97 14.77 -25.90 -21.39
CA GLY A 97 13.48 -25.65 -22.03
C GLY A 97 12.36 -25.44 -21.02
N GLN A 98 12.24 -26.34 -20.03
CA GLN A 98 11.25 -26.19 -18.95
C GLN A 98 11.42 -24.91 -18.13
N VAL A 99 12.67 -24.51 -17.84
CA VAL A 99 12.95 -23.26 -17.13
C VAL A 99 12.56 -22.05 -17.97
N ILE A 100 12.86 -22.05 -19.28
CA ILE A 100 12.48 -20.99 -20.22
C ILE A 100 10.95 -20.86 -20.32
N ASP A 101 10.24 -21.97 -20.49
CA ASP A 101 8.77 -21.98 -20.54
C ASP A 101 8.16 -21.43 -19.25
N ARG A 102 8.73 -21.81 -18.10
CA ARG A 102 8.32 -21.29 -16.80
C ARG A 102 8.59 -19.79 -16.69
N LEU A 103 9.74 -19.31 -17.15
CA LEU A 103 10.08 -17.88 -17.16
C LEU A 103 9.11 -17.08 -18.03
N HIS A 104 8.78 -17.56 -19.23
CA HIS A 104 7.78 -16.94 -20.09
C HIS A 104 6.40 -16.86 -19.42
N THR A 105 5.98 -17.94 -18.77
CA THR A 105 4.70 -17.98 -18.03
C THR A 105 4.70 -16.96 -16.89
N LEU A 106 5.76 -16.91 -16.09
CA LEU A 106 5.91 -15.95 -15.00
C LEU A 106 5.95 -14.50 -15.49
N GLN A 107 6.60 -14.25 -16.63
CA GLN A 107 6.65 -12.93 -17.24
C GLN A 107 5.27 -12.48 -17.73
N SER A 108 4.48 -13.38 -18.33
CA SER A 108 3.10 -13.09 -18.73
C SER A 108 2.23 -12.75 -17.52
N ILE A 109 2.29 -13.58 -16.47
CA ILE A 109 1.53 -13.36 -15.23
C ILE A 109 1.93 -12.03 -14.58
N ASN A 110 3.23 -11.72 -14.50
CA ASN A 110 3.70 -10.44 -13.95
C ASN A 110 3.18 -9.24 -14.75
N LYS A 111 3.14 -9.35 -16.08
CA LYS A 111 2.59 -8.29 -16.93
C LYS A 111 1.11 -8.07 -16.65
N GLU A 112 0.32 -9.15 -16.61
CA GLU A 112 -1.12 -9.08 -16.29
C GLU A 112 -1.38 -8.51 -14.89
N LEU A 113 -0.58 -8.93 -13.90
CA LEU A 113 -0.68 -8.45 -12.52
C LEU A 113 -0.36 -6.95 -12.45
N LEU A 114 0.68 -6.49 -13.15
CA LEU A 114 1.04 -5.08 -13.20
C LEU A 114 -0.06 -4.24 -13.87
N GLU A 115 -0.64 -4.73 -14.97
CA GLU A 115 -1.77 -4.08 -15.64
C GLU A 115 -3.03 -4.04 -14.76
N SER A 116 -3.28 -5.09 -13.98
CA SER A 116 -4.37 -5.12 -13.00
C SER A 116 -4.14 -4.12 -11.87
N GLN A 117 -2.93 -4.10 -11.30
CA GLN A 117 -2.54 -3.18 -10.24
C GLN A 117 -2.71 -1.73 -10.67
N THR A 118 -2.22 -1.36 -11.86
CA THR A 118 -2.37 0.01 -12.38
C THR A 118 -3.82 0.41 -12.61
N ARG A 119 -4.69 -0.53 -13.03
CA ARG A 119 -6.14 -0.29 -13.15
C ARG A 119 -6.77 -0.01 -11.79
N LEU A 120 -6.52 -0.88 -10.81
CA LEU A 120 -7.05 -0.72 -9.45
C LEU A 120 -6.56 0.58 -8.80
N GLU A 121 -5.32 0.99 -9.03
CA GLU A 121 -4.79 2.25 -8.53
C GLU A 121 -5.51 3.46 -9.13
N LYS A 122 -5.80 3.45 -10.44
CA LYS A 122 -6.59 4.50 -11.10
C LYS A 122 -8.01 4.57 -10.53
N GLU A 123 -8.66 3.42 -10.34
CA GLU A 123 -10.01 3.37 -9.75
C GLU A 123 -10.01 3.88 -8.31
N ARG A 124 -9.03 3.45 -7.50
CA ARG A 124 -8.84 3.94 -6.12
C ARG A 124 -8.63 5.44 -6.08
N GLU A 125 -7.79 6.00 -6.95
CA GLU A 125 -7.57 7.44 -6.98
C GLU A 125 -8.83 8.20 -7.43
N SER A 126 -9.56 7.67 -8.42
CA SER A 126 -10.83 8.27 -8.86
C SER A 126 -11.90 8.30 -7.77
N THR A 127 -12.02 7.23 -6.98
CA THR A 127 -12.96 7.13 -5.87
C THR A 127 -12.56 8.04 -4.71
N LYS A 128 -11.26 8.10 -4.39
CA LYS A 128 -10.70 9.04 -3.41
C LYS A 128 -10.99 10.50 -3.80
N LEU A 129 -10.78 10.87 -5.06
CA LEU A 129 -11.09 12.22 -5.55
C LEU A 129 -12.58 12.54 -5.42
N LYS A 130 -13.47 11.61 -5.81
CA LYS A 130 -14.93 11.77 -5.63
C LYS A 130 -15.31 11.96 -4.16
N LEU A 131 -14.69 11.19 -3.26
CA LEU A 131 -14.93 11.31 -1.81
C LEU A 131 -14.47 12.67 -1.29
N ILE A 132 -13.29 13.15 -1.66
CA ILE A 132 -12.78 14.47 -1.27
C ILE A 132 -13.72 15.58 -1.77
N GLN A 133 -14.16 15.50 -3.02
CA GLN A 133 -15.13 16.45 -3.57
C GLN A 133 -16.45 16.44 -2.79
N TYR A 134 -16.97 15.25 -2.46
CA TYR A 134 -18.19 15.12 -1.66
C TYR A 134 -18.03 15.72 -0.26
N ILE A 135 -16.94 15.41 0.44
CA ILE A 135 -16.65 15.96 1.77
C ILE A 135 -16.57 17.49 1.71
N ASN A 136 -15.89 18.04 0.70
CA ASN A 136 -15.77 19.49 0.55
C ASN A 136 -17.13 20.15 0.30
N LYS A 137 -17.96 19.56 -0.57
CA LYS A 137 -19.34 20.02 -0.78
C LYS A 137 -20.14 20.02 0.52
N GLN A 138 -20.08 18.93 1.29
CA GLN A 138 -20.79 18.84 2.56
C GLN A 138 -20.27 19.82 3.61
N ARG A 139 -18.95 20.05 3.68
CA ARG A 139 -18.36 21.08 4.55
C ARG A 139 -18.87 22.48 4.21
N THR A 140 -19.00 22.81 2.92
CA THR A 140 -19.57 24.09 2.49
C THR A 140 -21.03 24.23 2.91
N VAL A 141 -21.85 23.19 2.75
CA VAL A 141 -23.25 23.18 3.19
C VAL A 141 -23.35 23.34 4.70
N LEU A 142 -22.55 22.59 5.47
CA LEU A 142 -22.53 22.68 6.92
C LEU A 142 -22.15 24.09 7.39
N LEU A 143 -21.16 24.71 6.75
CA LEU A 143 -20.75 26.09 7.05
C LEU A 143 -21.89 27.07 6.76
N HIS A 144 -22.61 26.89 5.65
CA HIS A 144 -23.77 27.72 5.32
C HIS A 144 -24.88 27.59 6.37
N CYS A 145 -25.25 26.36 6.74
CA CYS A 145 -26.26 26.11 7.77
C CYS A 145 -25.85 26.69 9.14
N ASN A 146 -24.57 26.56 9.50
CA ASN A 146 -24.05 27.12 10.76
C ASN A 146 -24.16 28.66 10.76
N ASN A 147 -23.79 29.31 9.66
CA ASN A 147 -23.94 30.75 9.52
C ASN A 147 -25.41 31.20 9.63
N GLN A 148 -26.34 30.46 9.01
CA GLN A 148 -27.78 30.73 9.13
C GLN A 148 -28.27 30.57 10.58
N LEU A 149 -27.85 29.50 11.27
CA LEU A 149 -28.18 29.26 12.67
C LEU A 149 -27.67 30.41 13.55
N HIS A 150 -26.44 30.85 13.34
CA HIS A 150 -25.88 31.97 14.08
C HIS A 150 -26.64 33.29 13.83
N GLN A 151 -27.07 33.53 12.59
CA GLN A 151 -27.89 34.69 12.25
C GLN A 151 -29.25 34.65 12.95
N GLN A 152 -29.93 33.51 12.91
CA GLN A 152 -31.22 33.31 13.59
C GLN A 152 -31.09 33.46 15.10
N GLN A 153 -30.03 32.88 15.69
CA GLN A 153 -29.75 33.01 17.12
C GLN A 153 -29.57 34.49 17.51
N THR A 154 -28.79 35.23 16.73
CA THR A 154 -28.56 36.67 16.96
C THR A 154 -29.87 37.47 16.90
N GLN A 155 -30.73 37.19 15.92
CA GLN A 155 -32.04 37.86 15.80
C GLN A 155 -32.98 37.52 16.96
N LEU A 156 -32.98 36.26 17.39
CA LEU A 156 -33.76 35.81 18.52
C LEU A 156 -33.29 36.47 19.82
N ASP A 157 -31.98 36.59 20.03
CA ASP A 157 -31.41 37.27 21.19
C ASP A 157 -31.73 38.78 21.17
N SER A 158 -31.74 39.44 20.00
CA SER A 158 -32.16 40.84 19.91
C SER A 158 -33.63 41.04 20.26
N ILE A 159 -34.52 40.17 19.74
CA ILE A 159 -35.95 40.23 20.05
C ILE A 159 -36.19 39.96 21.54
N ARG A 160 -35.50 38.97 22.13
CA ARG A 160 -35.59 38.69 23.57
C ARG A 160 -35.15 39.88 24.41
N LEU A 161 -34.06 40.54 24.03
CA LEU A 161 -33.58 41.74 24.71
C LEU A 161 -34.61 42.88 24.63
N GLU A 162 -35.25 43.07 23.48
CA GLU A 162 -36.31 44.08 23.32
C GLU A 162 -37.56 43.75 24.14
N ALA A 163 -38.02 42.50 24.11
CA ALA A 163 -39.14 42.02 24.93
C ALA A 163 -38.86 42.27 26.41
N TYR A 164 -37.66 41.92 26.88
CA TYR A 164 -37.24 42.16 28.25
C TYR A 164 -37.26 43.65 28.63
N LYS A 165 -36.81 44.55 27.73
CA LYS A 165 -36.90 46.00 27.95
C LYS A 165 -38.34 46.47 28.11
N TRP A 166 -39.27 45.96 27.29
CA TRP A 166 -40.68 46.32 27.37
C TRP A 166 -41.35 45.75 28.63
N GLU A 167 -41.02 44.54 29.04
CA GLU A 167 -41.48 43.98 30.32
C GLU A 167 -41.05 44.83 31.50
N LEU A 168 -39.80 45.31 31.51
CA LEU A 168 -39.30 46.18 32.56
C LEU A 168 -40.07 47.52 32.60
N LYS A 169 -40.30 48.13 31.44
CA LYS A 169 -41.13 49.36 31.33
C LYS A 169 -42.56 49.12 31.82
N LEU A 170 -43.18 48.01 31.43
CA LEU A 170 -44.53 47.66 31.85
C LEU A 170 -44.62 47.47 33.36
N LYS A 171 -43.65 46.77 33.97
CA LYS A 171 -43.54 46.64 35.43
C LYS A 171 -43.42 47.99 36.11
N HIS A 172 -42.62 48.90 35.56
CA HIS A 172 -42.48 50.25 36.09
C HIS A 172 -43.79 51.05 36.00
N PHE A 173 -44.46 51.05 34.85
CA PHE A 173 -45.77 51.69 34.69
C PHE A 173 -46.81 51.12 35.64
N HIS A 174 -46.88 49.79 35.80
CA HIS A 174 -47.81 49.14 36.70
C HIS A 174 -47.54 49.52 38.17
N SER A 175 -46.27 49.58 38.58
CA SER A 175 -45.89 50.03 39.92
C SER A 175 -46.30 51.49 40.18
N THR A 176 -46.09 52.38 39.20
CA THR A 176 -46.50 53.79 39.28
C THR A 176 -48.02 53.92 39.34
N ALA A 177 -48.75 53.25 38.46
CA ALA A 177 -50.22 53.26 38.46
C ALA A 177 -50.81 52.71 39.77
N ALA A 178 -50.22 51.65 40.33
CA ALA A 178 -50.63 51.13 41.64
C ALA A 178 -50.41 52.16 42.76
N LYS A 179 -49.29 52.90 42.73
CA LYS A 179 -49.01 53.99 43.68
C LYS A 179 -50.01 55.14 43.55
N GLU A 180 -50.31 55.58 42.33
CA GLU A 180 -51.29 56.64 42.08
C GLU A 180 -52.71 56.21 42.48
N THR A 181 -53.10 54.99 42.14
CA THR A 181 -54.39 54.40 42.55
C THR A 181 -54.51 54.36 44.07
N LEU A 182 -53.44 53.95 44.77
CA LEU A 182 -53.40 53.96 46.23
C LEU A 182 -53.52 55.39 46.79
N GLN A 183 -52.79 56.35 46.23
CA GLN A 183 -52.88 57.76 46.65
C GLN A 183 -54.29 58.34 46.42
N PHE A 184 -54.91 58.04 45.29
CA PHE A 184 -56.29 58.45 45.00
C PHE A 184 -57.27 57.81 45.97
N ALA A 185 -57.15 56.51 46.25
CA ALA A 185 -57.98 55.81 47.22
C ALA A 185 -57.82 56.41 48.64
N GLN A 186 -56.59 56.75 49.04
CA GLN A 186 -56.31 57.44 50.29
C GLN A 186 -56.94 58.83 50.34
N LEU A 187 -56.80 59.63 49.26
CA LEU A 187 -57.42 60.95 49.16
C LEU A 187 -58.95 60.85 49.27
N LYS A 188 -59.56 59.94 48.50
CA LYS A 188 -60.99 59.65 48.58
C LYS A 188 -61.42 59.32 50.00
N ALA A 189 -60.73 58.40 50.68
CA ALA A 189 -61.01 58.06 52.07
C ALA A 189 -60.87 59.26 53.02
N THR A 190 -59.85 60.12 52.84
CA THR A 190 -59.71 61.33 53.66
C THR A 190 -60.84 62.33 53.45
N ILE A 191 -61.28 62.52 52.20
CA ILE A 191 -62.43 63.38 51.87
C ILE A 191 -63.70 62.82 52.51
N CYS A 192 -63.97 61.53 52.33
CA CYS A 192 -65.11 60.86 52.99
C CYS A 192 -65.07 61.05 54.51
N ASN A 193 -63.91 60.85 55.14
CA ASN A 193 -63.75 61.00 56.59
C ASN A 193 -64.02 62.44 57.05
N ILE A 194 -63.49 63.44 56.34
CA ILE A 194 -63.73 64.86 56.65
C ILE A 194 -65.20 65.23 56.44
N TYR A 195 -65.78 64.79 55.32
CA TYR A 195 -67.20 64.98 55.02
C TYR A 195 -68.08 64.39 56.13
N GLN A 196 -67.83 63.15 56.54
CA GLN A 196 -68.54 62.50 57.65
C GLN A 196 -68.44 63.34 58.95
N MET A 197 -67.25 63.82 59.29
CA MET A 197 -67.06 64.71 60.45
C MET A 197 -67.90 65.99 60.39
N ILE A 198 -68.02 66.62 59.21
CA ILE A 198 -68.82 67.84 59.03
C ILE A 198 -70.32 67.51 59.04
N THR A 199 -70.73 66.42 58.41
CA THR A 199 -72.14 65.99 58.39
C THR A 199 -72.68 65.54 59.74
N HIS A 200 -71.84 65.13 60.70
CA HIS A 200 -72.31 64.89 62.07
C HIS A 200 -72.99 66.13 62.71
N TYR A 201 -72.76 67.33 62.17
CA TYR A 201 -73.37 68.59 62.61
C TYR A 201 -74.51 69.07 61.68
N ARG A 202 -74.92 68.29 60.66
CA ARG A 202 -75.98 68.63 59.68
C ARG A 202 -76.87 67.43 59.33
N ARG A 203 -78.11 67.67 58.87
CA ARG A 203 -79.08 66.64 58.43
C ARG A 203 -79.09 66.42 56.90
N VAL A 204 -78.00 66.68 56.19
CA VAL A 204 -77.92 66.47 54.72
C VAL A 204 -77.00 65.30 54.43
N SER A 205 -77.50 64.32 53.68
CA SER A 205 -76.77 63.11 53.28
C SER A 205 -76.49 63.17 51.78
N VAL A 206 -75.23 62.92 51.41
CA VAL A 206 -74.77 62.73 50.03
C VAL A 206 -74.23 61.32 49.94
N ASP A 207 -74.41 60.71 48.77
CA ASP A 207 -73.98 59.36 48.47
C ASP A 207 -72.48 59.15 48.80
N THR A 208 -72.19 57.99 49.38
CA THR A 208 -70.86 57.64 49.89
C THR A 208 -69.84 57.40 48.76
N GLU A 209 -70.31 57.07 47.56
CA GLU A 209 -69.45 56.84 46.40
C GLU A 209 -69.08 58.13 45.63
N ASP A 210 -69.87 59.20 45.75
CA ASP A 210 -69.68 60.47 45.02
C ASP A 210 -68.72 61.42 45.76
N THR A 211 -67.43 61.08 45.68
CA THR A 211 -66.33 61.82 46.31
C THR A 211 -66.21 63.26 45.82
N PHE A 212 -66.67 63.56 44.60
CA PHE A 212 -66.59 64.91 44.03
C PHE A 212 -67.58 65.86 44.73
N LYS A 213 -68.84 65.43 44.89
CA LYS A 213 -69.83 66.21 45.64
C LYS A 213 -69.47 66.33 47.12
N GLN A 214 -68.87 65.30 47.72
CA GLN A 214 -68.36 65.37 49.09
C GLN A 214 -67.23 66.41 49.23
N LEU A 215 -66.29 66.43 48.29
CA LEU A 215 -65.22 67.43 48.25
C LEU A 215 -65.77 68.85 48.06
N GLU A 216 -66.77 69.02 47.18
CA GLU A 216 -67.44 70.29 46.95
C GLU A 216 -68.15 70.79 48.21
N MET A 217 -68.82 69.91 48.97
CA MET A 217 -69.40 70.26 50.27
C MET A 217 -68.35 70.63 51.30
N VAL A 218 -67.25 69.87 51.40
CA VAL A 218 -66.11 70.22 52.27
C VAL A 218 -65.51 71.58 51.88
N ASN A 219 -65.48 71.92 50.59
CA ASN A 219 -64.94 73.19 50.09
C ASN A 219 -65.92 74.37 50.27
N ASN A 220 -67.22 74.13 50.14
CA ASN A 220 -68.27 75.11 50.43
C ASN A 220 -68.34 75.41 51.94
N ASP A 221 -68.16 74.37 52.77
CA ASP A 221 -68.05 74.52 54.22
C ASP A 221 -66.69 75.08 54.65
N LYS A 222 -65.70 75.19 53.75
CA LYS A 222 -64.42 75.88 54.01
C LYS A 222 -64.63 77.37 54.28
N ILE A 223 -65.65 77.99 53.68
CA ILE A 223 -66.10 79.37 53.95
C ILE A 223 -66.73 79.47 55.35
N LEU A 224 -67.39 78.41 55.81
CA LEU A 224 -67.94 78.28 57.16
C LEU A 224 -66.87 77.93 58.21
N LEU A 225 -65.85 77.12 57.86
CA LEU A 225 -64.73 76.76 58.73
C LEU A 225 -63.71 77.90 58.86
N SER A 226 -63.48 78.71 57.81
CA SER A 226 -62.67 79.93 57.90
C SER A 226 -63.31 80.99 58.80
N THR A 227 -64.64 80.95 58.95
CA THR A 227 -65.38 81.84 59.86
C THR A 227 -65.58 81.27 61.26
N LEU A 228 -65.35 79.95 61.47
CA LEU A 228 -65.66 79.31 62.76
C LEU A 228 -64.50 78.80 63.62
N ASN A 229 -63.21 78.78 63.23
CA ASN A 229 -62.10 78.67 64.22
C ASN A 229 -60.68 78.62 63.61
N GLU A 230 -59.92 79.73 63.70
CA GLU A 230 -58.45 79.73 63.55
C GLU A 230 -57.76 78.74 64.53
N SER A 231 -58.38 78.46 65.68
CA SER A 231 -57.86 77.55 66.71
C SER A 231 -57.80 76.07 66.30
N LEU A 232 -58.77 75.58 65.53
CA LEU A 232 -58.81 74.16 65.12
C LEU A 232 -57.88 73.90 63.93
N PHE A 233 -57.76 74.87 63.01
CA PHE A 233 -56.89 74.75 61.85
C PHE A 233 -55.41 74.69 62.26
N VAL A 234 -54.99 75.53 63.23
CA VAL A 234 -53.64 75.51 63.80
C VAL A 234 -53.35 74.18 64.52
N LYS A 235 -54.29 73.64 65.30
CA LYS A 235 -54.13 72.32 65.98
C LYS A 235 -54.04 71.16 64.98
N THR A 236 -54.79 71.23 63.89
CA THR A 236 -54.83 70.17 62.88
C THR A 236 -53.57 70.20 62.00
N ILE A 237 -53.11 71.38 61.60
CA ILE A 237 -51.81 71.55 60.93
C ILE A 237 -50.66 71.11 61.85
N PHE A 238 -50.70 71.43 63.15
CA PHE A 238 -49.67 70.98 64.10
C PHE A 238 -49.63 69.44 64.24
N LYS A 239 -50.79 68.79 64.32
CA LYS A 239 -50.88 67.31 64.35
C LYS A 239 -50.38 66.66 63.06
N ILE A 240 -50.71 67.24 61.90
CA ILE A 240 -50.24 66.74 60.59
C ILE A 240 -48.71 66.92 60.48
N LYS A 241 -48.17 68.07 60.91
CA LYS A 241 -46.72 68.35 60.90
C LYS A 241 -45.94 67.42 61.86
N MET A 242 -46.50 67.09 63.02
CA MET A 242 -45.94 66.09 63.95
C MET A 242 -45.97 64.66 63.40
N ARG A 243 -47.05 64.25 62.73
CA ARG A 243 -47.13 62.93 62.09
C ARG A 243 -46.14 62.80 60.93
N TYR A 244 -46.03 63.81 60.07
CA TYR A 244 -45.07 63.80 58.96
C TYR A 244 -43.61 63.76 59.46
N ARG A 245 -43.27 64.50 60.53
CA ARG A 245 -41.93 64.48 61.14
C ARG A 245 -41.57 63.12 61.76
N ASN A 246 -42.53 62.39 62.33
CA ASN A 246 -42.31 61.05 62.89
C ASN A 246 -42.14 59.96 61.82
N VAL A 247 -42.79 60.11 60.66
CA VAL A 247 -42.62 59.20 59.51
C VAL A 247 -41.26 59.42 58.84
N LEU A 248 -40.79 60.67 58.74
CA LEU A 248 -39.44 60.99 58.28
C LEU A 248 -38.36 60.44 59.21
N LYS A 249 -38.50 60.56 60.55
CA LYS A 249 -37.54 59.96 61.51
C LYS A 249 -37.46 58.42 61.44
N LYS A 250 -38.57 57.74 61.16
CA LYS A 250 -38.61 56.26 60.99
C LYS A 250 -38.01 55.79 59.67
N THR A 251 -38.08 56.58 58.61
CA THR A 251 -37.46 56.26 57.32
C THR A 251 -35.95 56.54 57.31
N SER A 252 -35.45 57.46 58.15
CA SER A 252 -34.01 57.65 58.36
C SER A 252 -33.34 56.53 59.18
N HIS A 253 -34.07 55.89 60.11
CA HIS A 253 -33.56 54.77 60.93
C HIS A 253 -33.72 53.39 60.26
N SER A 254 -34.35 53.32 59.08
CA SER A 254 -34.51 52.09 58.29
C SER A 254 -33.59 52.03 57.08
N ASN A 255 -32.78 53.09 56.85
CA ASN A 255 -31.80 53.21 55.76
C ASN A 255 -30.36 53.39 56.29
N MET A 256 -30.08 52.94 57.52
CA MET A 256 -28.72 52.57 57.96
C MET A 256 -28.64 51.05 58.10
#